data_AF-A0A523SJZ9-F1
#
_entry.id   AF-A0A523SJZ9-F1
#
_cell.length_a   1.000
_cell.length_b   1.000
_cell.length_c   1.000
_cell.angle_alpha   90.00
_cell.angle_beta   90.00
_cell.angle_gamma   90.00
#
_symmetry.space_group_name_H-M   'P 1'
#
loop_
_entity.id
_entity.type
_entity.pdbx_description
1 polymer ?
#
loop_
_entity_poly.entity_id
_entity_poly.type
_entity_poly.pdbx_seq_one_letter_code
_entity_poly.pdbx_strand_id
1 'polypeptide(L)'
;MISEAVRGEKLTVSAPFFNQVLGPIFLAVIVLTGICPLIGWRRASINNLMRNFLYPLVAALIVGVSLFFSGIRDWYALIAFTACGFVLSTILFEWFRGVRARHRMRAENYLKAFLGLVWGNKPRYGGYIVHIAILLIAVGVIGSSFYHTEKEAALVPGESVTIGDYTLTYEGMDYYATQSKEVVTANLSVYNGEKFIGTMTPEKYFHRTYQQPVTEVDIRHTLKEDLYVIFADWSGDWAEDARASFTVMVNPLVSWIWIGGGFFLLGGVIAFWPDRRERR
;
A
#
# COMPACT_ATOMS: atom_id res chain seq x y z
N MET A 1 23.94 -5.28 -12.77
CA MET A 1 23.89 -6.23 -13.91
C MET A 1 24.58 -5.72 -15.18
N ILE A 2 24.36 -4.48 -15.66
CA ILE A 2 25.17 -3.91 -16.77
C ILE A 2 26.46 -3.23 -16.26
N SER A 3 26.42 -2.49 -15.15
CA SER A 3 27.64 -1.88 -14.58
C SER A 3 28.66 -2.92 -14.12
N GLU A 4 28.20 -4.05 -13.60
CA GLU A 4 29.05 -5.16 -13.18
C GLU A 4 29.71 -5.84 -14.39
N ALA A 5 28.95 -6.01 -15.49
CA ALA A 5 29.47 -6.59 -16.72
C ALA A 5 30.45 -5.67 -17.49
N VAL A 6 30.30 -4.34 -17.36
CA VAL A 6 31.08 -3.36 -18.14
C VAL A 6 32.19 -2.70 -17.32
N ARG A 7 31.97 -2.49 -16.01
CA ARG A 7 32.86 -1.75 -15.11
C ARG A 7 33.39 -2.59 -13.95
N GLY A 8 32.97 -3.84 -13.80
CA GLY A 8 33.42 -4.71 -12.71
C GLY A 8 32.90 -4.31 -11.32
N GLU A 9 32.03 -3.31 -11.23
CA GLU A 9 31.52 -2.77 -9.98
C GLU A 9 30.02 -3.05 -9.80
N LYS A 10 29.68 -3.69 -8.68
CA LYS A 10 28.32 -3.74 -8.17
C LYS A 10 27.97 -2.39 -7.55
N LEU A 11 27.44 -1.49 -8.37
CA LEU A 11 26.82 -0.27 -7.86
C LEU A 11 25.50 -0.63 -7.20
N THR A 12 25.54 -0.86 -5.89
CA THR A 12 24.33 -0.93 -5.07
C THR A 12 23.86 0.51 -4.88
N VAL A 13 22.81 0.89 -5.61
CA VAL A 13 22.23 2.22 -5.46
C VAL A 13 21.53 2.32 -4.11
N SER A 14 21.78 3.41 -3.39
CA SER A 14 21.10 3.67 -2.13
C SER A 14 19.62 3.97 -2.37
N ALA A 15 18.76 3.70 -1.38
CA ALA A 15 17.33 4.00 -1.46
C ALA A 15 17.02 5.45 -1.87
N PRO A 16 17.76 6.48 -1.40
CA PRO A 16 17.57 7.85 -1.88
C PRO A 16 17.76 8.02 -3.38
N PHE A 17 18.81 7.42 -3.97
CA PHE A 17 19.04 7.51 -5.42
C PHE A 17 17.93 6.82 -6.21
N PHE A 18 17.52 5.63 -5.77
CA PHE A 18 16.42 4.89 -6.39
C PHE A 18 15.12 5.72 -6.40
N ASN A 19 14.77 6.32 -5.26
CA ASN A 19 13.56 7.12 -5.12
C ASN A 19 13.61 8.40 -5.98
N GLN A 20 14.76 9.06 -6.07
CA GLN A 20 14.95 10.25 -6.91
C GLN A 20 14.75 9.98 -8.41
N VAL A 21 15.13 8.79 -8.88
CA VAL A 21 14.99 8.42 -10.30
C VAL A 21 13.61 7.85 -10.59
N LEU A 22 13.17 6.87 -9.80
CA LEU A 22 11.94 6.13 -10.11
C LEU A 22 10.68 6.83 -9.62
N GLY A 23 10.74 7.64 -8.57
CA GLY A 23 9.60 8.42 -8.09
C GLY A 23 8.96 9.28 -9.19
N PRO A 24 9.72 10.15 -9.88
CA PRO A 24 9.20 10.96 -10.99
C PRO A 24 8.67 10.13 -12.17
N ILE A 25 9.37 9.04 -12.52
CA ILE A 25 8.95 8.15 -13.61
C ILE A 25 7.61 7.49 -13.27
N PHE A 26 7.48 6.96 -12.05
CA PHE A 26 6.26 6.32 -11.59
C PHE A 26 5.09 7.30 -11.53
N LEU A 27 5.33 8.52 -11.04
CA LEU A 27 4.33 9.60 -11.07
C LEU A 27 3.89 9.93 -12.50
N ALA A 28 4.82 10.02 -13.46
CA ALA A 28 4.49 10.28 -14.86
C ALA A 28 3.62 9.17 -15.45
N VAL A 29 3.92 7.90 -15.15
CA VAL A 29 3.11 6.75 -15.58
C VAL A 29 1.71 6.78 -14.97
N ILE A 30 1.58 7.12 -13.69
CA ILE A 30 0.26 7.30 -13.04
C ILE A 30 -0.54 8.38 -13.77
N VAL A 31 0.04 9.55 -13.99
CA VAL A 31 -0.65 10.66 -14.67
C VAL A 31 -1.08 10.26 -16.09
N LEU A 32 -0.19 9.61 -16.85
CA LEU A 32 -0.52 9.09 -18.18
C LEU A 32 -1.69 8.10 -18.17
N THR A 33 -1.80 7.29 -17.11
CA THR A 33 -2.93 6.36 -16.90
C THR A 33 -4.28 7.08 -16.86
N GLY A 34 -4.33 8.32 -16.34
CA GLY A 34 -5.53 9.16 -16.36
C GLY A 34 -5.72 9.94 -17.67
N ILE A 35 -4.64 10.37 -18.31
CA ILE A 35 -4.70 11.14 -19.57
C ILE A 35 -5.19 10.27 -20.73
N CYS A 36 -4.65 9.05 -20.88
CA CYS A 36 -4.88 8.18 -22.03
C CYS A 36 -6.37 7.87 -22.29
N PRO A 37 -7.21 7.55 -21.29
CA PRO A 37 -8.65 7.30 -21.49
C PRO A 37 -9.42 8.52 -22.02
N LEU A 38 -8.95 9.74 -21.75
CA LEU A 38 -9.65 10.98 -22.11
C LEU A 38 -9.31 11.45 -23.53
N ILE A 39 -8.17 11.04 -24.07
CA ILE A 39 -7.74 11.35 -25.44
C ILE A 39 -8.29 10.28 -26.38
N GLY A 40 -9.47 10.54 -26.96
CA GLY A 40 -10.05 9.67 -27.98
C GLY A 40 -9.14 9.58 -29.22
N TRP A 41 -8.67 8.37 -29.55
CA TRP A 41 -7.57 8.10 -30.50
C TRP A 41 -7.77 8.55 -31.97
N ARG A 42 -8.89 9.19 -32.34
CA ARG A 42 -9.14 9.57 -33.75
C ARG A 42 -9.79 10.92 -34.04
N ARG A 43 -10.39 11.63 -33.07
CA ARG A 43 -11.07 12.93 -33.32
C ARG A 43 -11.48 13.62 -32.00
N ALA A 44 -10.51 14.10 -31.22
CA ALA A 44 -10.80 14.95 -30.06
C ALA A 44 -10.81 16.42 -30.50
N SER A 45 -11.98 17.07 -30.45
CA SER A 45 -12.04 18.54 -30.48
C SER A 45 -11.44 19.09 -29.18
N ILE A 46 -10.61 20.13 -29.27
CA ILE A 46 -9.97 20.78 -28.10
C ILE A 46 -11.02 21.15 -27.04
N ASN A 47 -12.20 21.63 -27.45
CA ASN A 47 -13.29 21.99 -26.54
C ASN A 47 -13.88 20.78 -25.79
N ASN A 48 -13.99 19.62 -26.46
CA ASN A 48 -14.42 18.38 -25.81
C ASN A 48 -13.35 17.83 -24.88
N LEU A 49 -12.07 17.96 -25.26
CA LEU A 49 -10.94 17.57 -24.43
C LEU A 49 -10.93 18.39 -23.13
N MET A 50 -11.01 19.72 -23.21
CA MET A 50 -11.04 20.59 -22.04
C MET A 50 -12.22 20.28 -21.10
N ARG A 51 -13.43 20.08 -21.63
CA ARG A 51 -14.60 19.70 -20.79
C ARG A 51 -14.45 18.32 -20.15
N ASN A 52 -13.74 17.39 -20.79
CA ASN A 52 -13.50 16.07 -20.26
C ASN A 52 -12.43 16.06 -19.16
N PHE A 53 -11.45 16.95 -19.24
CA PHE A 53 -10.40 17.11 -18.25
C PHE A 53 -10.80 17.98 -17.06
N LEU A 54 -11.70 18.94 -17.25
CA LEU A 54 -12.05 19.91 -16.22
C LEU A 54 -12.61 19.25 -14.95
N TYR A 55 -13.57 18.33 -15.08
CA TYR A 55 -14.18 17.69 -13.90
C TYR A 55 -13.20 16.81 -13.12
N PRO A 56 -12.42 15.90 -13.75
CA PRO A 56 -11.36 15.18 -13.04
C PRO A 56 -10.30 16.09 -12.41
N LEU A 57 -9.91 17.18 -13.09
CA LEU A 57 -8.90 18.10 -12.57
C LEU A 57 -9.41 18.87 -11.34
N VAL A 58 -10.65 19.37 -11.37
CA VAL A 58 -11.27 20.02 -10.21
C VAL A 58 -11.41 19.04 -9.05
N ALA A 59 -11.85 17.81 -9.31
CA ALA A 59 -11.93 16.77 -8.28
C ALA A 59 -10.55 16.46 -7.68
N ALA A 60 -9.50 16.37 -8.50
CA ALA A 60 -8.13 16.18 -8.04
C ALA A 60 -7.65 17.33 -7.16
N LEU A 61 -7.92 18.58 -7.56
CA LEU A 61 -7.56 19.76 -6.77
C LEU A 61 -8.28 19.77 -5.43
N ILE A 62 -9.57 19.40 -5.39
CA ILE A 62 -10.31 19.25 -4.13
C ILE A 62 -9.63 18.20 -3.24
N VAL A 63 -9.29 17.03 -3.79
CA VAL A 63 -8.56 15.98 -3.05
C VAL A 63 -7.24 16.51 -2.50
N GLY A 64 -6.43 17.17 -3.33
CA GLY A 64 -5.14 17.73 -2.90
C GLY A 64 -5.30 18.78 -1.80
N VAL A 65 -6.25 19.72 -1.96
CA VAL A 65 -6.53 20.75 -0.93
C VAL A 65 -7.03 20.11 0.36
N SER A 66 -7.95 19.14 0.29
CA SER A 66 -8.44 18.41 1.46
C SER A 66 -7.32 17.68 2.19
N LEU A 67 -6.41 17.02 1.46
CA LEU A 67 -5.26 16.32 2.05
C LEU A 67 -4.28 17.30 2.72
N PHE A 68 -4.01 18.44 2.09
CA PHE A 68 -3.16 19.49 2.67
C PHE A 68 -3.71 19.99 4.01
N PHE A 69 -5.01 20.29 4.07
CA PHE A 69 -5.67 20.72 5.31
C PHE A 69 -5.81 19.59 6.34
N SER A 70 -5.77 18.32 5.92
CA SER A 70 -5.79 17.15 6.81
C SER A 70 -4.43 16.83 7.44
N GLY A 71 -3.38 17.59 7.12
CA GLY A 71 -2.05 17.46 7.74
C GLY A 71 -0.96 16.86 6.86
N ILE A 72 -1.24 16.52 5.59
CA ILE A 72 -0.21 16.08 4.64
C ILE A 72 0.62 17.30 4.20
N ARG A 73 1.85 17.40 4.71
CA ARG A 73 2.77 18.51 4.43
C ARG A 73 3.93 18.18 3.50
N ASP A 74 4.23 16.90 3.28
CA ASP A 74 5.25 16.51 2.29
C ASP A 74 4.73 16.79 0.88
N TRP A 75 5.47 17.61 0.12
CA TRP A 75 5.03 18.08 -1.20
C TRP A 75 5.05 16.98 -2.26
N TYR A 76 5.99 16.02 -2.17
CA TYR A 76 6.06 14.90 -3.10
C TYR A 76 4.87 13.95 -2.88
N ALA A 77 4.59 13.62 -1.63
CA ALA A 77 3.42 12.82 -1.27
C ALA A 77 2.11 13.52 -1.68
N LEU A 78 1.99 14.82 -1.44
CA LEU A 78 0.81 15.61 -1.79
C LEU A 78 0.56 15.61 -3.30
N ILE A 79 1.59 15.84 -4.12
CA ILE A 79 1.49 15.75 -5.58
C ILE A 79 1.08 14.35 -6.02
N ALA A 80 1.71 13.31 -5.46
CA ALA A 80 1.46 11.93 -5.84
C ALA A 80 0.03 11.47 -5.49
N PHE A 81 -0.47 11.81 -4.29
CA PHE A 81 -1.86 11.53 -3.93
C PHE A 81 -2.85 12.34 -4.78
N THR A 82 -2.53 13.60 -5.09
CA THR A 82 -3.36 14.43 -5.97
C THR A 82 -3.44 13.82 -7.38
N ALA A 83 -2.32 13.32 -7.91
CA ALA A 83 -2.29 12.60 -9.17
C ALA A 83 -3.12 11.31 -9.12
N CYS A 84 -3.06 10.54 -8.03
CA CYS A 84 -3.94 9.39 -7.84
C CYS A 84 -5.42 9.80 -7.84
N GLY A 85 -5.76 10.90 -7.16
CA GLY A 85 -7.11 11.48 -7.16
C GLY A 85 -7.60 11.89 -8.55
N PHE A 86 -6.72 12.47 -9.38
CA PHE A 86 -7.00 12.81 -10.77
C PHE A 86 -7.34 11.58 -11.61
N VAL A 87 -6.52 10.53 -11.54
CA VAL A 87 -6.71 9.31 -12.32
C VAL A 87 -7.96 8.57 -11.85
N LEU A 88 -8.17 8.43 -10.54
CA LEU A 88 -9.36 7.81 -9.98
C LEU A 88 -10.63 8.56 -10.43
N SER A 89 -10.63 9.88 -10.31
CA SER A 89 -11.75 10.72 -10.75
C SER A 89 -12.03 10.52 -12.23
N THR A 90 -10.99 10.48 -13.06
CA THR A 90 -11.11 10.23 -14.51
C THR A 90 -11.80 8.90 -14.80
N ILE A 91 -11.35 7.81 -14.17
CA ILE A 91 -11.93 6.47 -14.35
C ILE A 91 -13.39 6.45 -13.89
N LEU A 92 -13.69 7.04 -12.73
CA LEU A 92 -15.04 7.10 -12.19
C LEU A 92 -15.98 7.93 -13.07
N PHE A 93 -15.51 9.04 -13.64
CA PHE A 93 -16.29 9.85 -14.58
C PHE A 93 -16.58 9.08 -15.88
N GLU A 94 -15.61 8.35 -16.42
CA GLU A 94 -15.81 7.50 -17.61
C GLU A 94 -16.82 6.38 -17.34
N TRP A 95 -16.74 5.75 -16.16
CA TRP A 95 -17.75 4.77 -15.71
C TRP A 95 -19.13 5.40 -15.59
N PHE A 96 -19.26 6.51 -14.87
CA PHE A 96 -20.52 7.18 -14.66
C PHE A 96 -21.18 7.61 -15.98
N ARG A 97 -20.41 8.18 -16.91
CA ARG A 97 -20.89 8.57 -18.24
C ARG A 97 -21.38 7.36 -19.03
N GLY A 98 -20.61 6.27 -19.04
CA GLY A 98 -20.99 5.02 -19.72
C GLY A 98 -22.26 4.39 -19.15
N VAL A 99 -22.37 4.30 -17.83
CA VAL A 99 -23.55 3.75 -17.14
C VAL A 99 -24.78 4.62 -17.42
N ARG A 100 -24.66 5.95 -17.28
CA ARG A 100 -25.75 6.89 -17.52
C ARG A 100 -26.24 6.86 -18.96
N ALA A 101 -25.33 6.78 -19.94
CA ALA A 101 -25.69 6.65 -21.34
C ALA A 101 -26.47 5.35 -21.59
N ARG A 102 -26.00 4.23 -21.06
CA ARG A 102 -26.67 2.93 -21.22
C ARG A 102 -28.04 2.90 -20.54
N HIS A 103 -28.16 3.42 -19.32
CA HIS A 103 -29.43 3.56 -18.61
C HIS A 103 -30.45 4.32 -19.47
N ARG A 104 -30.06 5.48 -20.03
CA ARG A 104 -30.96 6.29 -20.87
C ARG A 104 -31.34 5.61 -22.19
N MET A 105 -30.41 4.91 -22.83
CA MET A 105 -30.66 4.25 -24.11
C MET A 105 -31.48 2.96 -23.98
N ARG A 106 -31.36 2.24 -22.86
CA ARG A 106 -31.99 0.91 -22.68
C ARG A 106 -33.06 0.86 -21.60
N ALA A 107 -33.33 1.97 -20.91
CA ALA A 107 -34.24 2.04 -19.76
C ALA A 107 -33.95 0.96 -18.70
N GLU A 108 -32.68 0.55 -18.56
CA GLU A 108 -32.23 -0.44 -17.59
C GLU A 108 -31.92 0.23 -16.25
N ASN A 109 -32.18 -0.44 -15.13
CA ASN A 109 -31.73 0.02 -13.81
C ASN A 109 -30.20 0.20 -13.76
N TYR A 110 -29.69 1.14 -12.97
CA TYR A 110 -28.27 1.51 -12.92
C TYR A 110 -27.32 0.34 -12.66
N LEU A 111 -27.70 -0.61 -11.79
CA LEU A 111 -26.88 -1.79 -11.51
C LEU A 111 -26.79 -2.75 -12.71
N LYS A 112 -27.90 -2.93 -13.43
CA LYS A 112 -27.92 -3.73 -14.67
C LYS A 112 -27.15 -3.03 -15.79
N ALA A 113 -27.27 -1.71 -15.89
CA ALA A 113 -26.51 -0.91 -16.84
C ALA A 113 -25.00 -1.00 -16.55
N PHE A 114 -24.59 -0.95 -15.27
CA PHE A 114 -23.22 -1.13 -14.82
C PHE A 114 -22.64 -2.49 -15.19
N LEU A 115 -23.30 -3.59 -14.77
CA LEU A 115 -22.81 -4.94 -15.08
C LEU A 115 -22.78 -5.19 -16.58
N GLY A 116 -23.80 -4.71 -17.30
CA GLY A 116 -23.89 -4.80 -18.75
C GLY A 116 -22.81 -3.99 -19.48
N LEU A 117 -22.27 -2.95 -18.84
CA LEU A 117 -21.16 -2.15 -19.35
C LEU A 117 -19.84 -2.90 -19.20
N VAL A 118 -19.58 -3.44 -18.00
CA VAL A 118 -18.38 -4.23 -17.71
C VAL A 118 -18.32 -5.49 -18.58
N TRP A 119 -19.40 -6.27 -18.64
CA TRP A 119 -19.44 -7.49 -19.45
C TRP A 119 -19.57 -7.24 -20.95
N GLY A 120 -20.03 -6.06 -21.35
CA GLY A 120 -20.19 -5.69 -22.76
C GLY A 120 -18.90 -5.25 -23.44
N ASN A 121 -17.88 -4.83 -22.67
CA ASN A 121 -16.55 -4.52 -23.17
C ASN A 121 -15.51 -4.87 -22.09
N LYS A 122 -15.31 -6.17 -21.90
CA LYS A 122 -14.48 -6.72 -20.82
C LYS A 122 -13.04 -6.21 -20.87
N PRO A 123 -12.36 -6.12 -22.05
CA PRO A 123 -11.00 -5.59 -22.11
C PRO A 123 -10.91 -4.15 -21.58
N ARG A 124 -11.85 -3.28 -21.96
CA ARG A 124 -11.84 -1.88 -21.52
C ARG A 124 -12.12 -1.74 -20.02
N TYR A 125 -13.18 -2.38 -19.53
CA TYR A 125 -13.60 -2.20 -18.14
C TYR A 125 -12.76 -3.03 -17.15
N GLY A 126 -12.26 -4.19 -17.57
CA GLY A 126 -11.23 -4.94 -16.84
C GLY A 126 -9.91 -4.16 -16.75
N GLY A 127 -9.50 -3.50 -17.85
CA GLY A 127 -8.37 -2.56 -17.85
C GLY A 127 -8.54 -1.43 -16.85
N TYR A 128 -9.73 -0.80 -16.76
CA TYR A 128 -10.00 0.21 -15.74
C TYR A 128 -9.91 -0.32 -14.30
N ILE A 129 -10.32 -1.55 -14.04
CA ILE A 129 -10.15 -2.18 -12.72
C ILE A 129 -8.66 -2.36 -12.41
N VAL A 130 -7.84 -2.78 -13.39
CA VAL A 130 -6.38 -2.85 -13.26
C VAL A 130 -5.77 -1.47 -13.00
N HIS A 131 -6.27 -0.41 -13.64
CA HIS A 131 -5.77 0.94 -13.38
C HIS A 131 -6.10 1.39 -11.95
N ILE A 132 -7.32 1.11 -11.46
CA ILE A 132 -7.68 1.35 -10.05
C ILE A 132 -6.75 0.55 -9.13
N ALA A 133 -6.44 -0.71 -9.47
CA ALA A 133 -5.52 -1.54 -8.70
C ALA A 133 -4.13 -0.90 -8.54
N ILE A 134 -3.58 -0.37 -9.64
CA ILE A 134 -2.30 0.35 -9.63
C ILE A 134 -2.38 1.59 -8.74
N LEU A 135 -3.51 2.31 -8.72
CA LEU A 135 -3.70 3.46 -7.82
C LEU A 135 -3.74 3.04 -6.35
N LEU A 136 -4.39 1.92 -6.01
CA LEU A 136 -4.41 1.42 -4.63
C LEU A 136 -3.00 1.04 -4.16
N ILE A 137 -2.23 0.36 -5.02
CA ILE A 137 -0.82 0.05 -4.78
C ILE A 137 -0.02 1.35 -4.60
N ALA A 138 -0.19 2.32 -5.48
CA ALA A 138 0.51 3.60 -5.40
C ALA A 138 0.20 4.33 -4.08
N VAL A 139 -1.07 4.39 -3.67
CA VAL A 139 -1.50 4.98 -2.39
C VAL A 139 -0.83 4.28 -1.21
N GLY A 140 -0.78 2.95 -1.22
CA GLY A 140 -0.09 2.17 -0.18
C GLY A 140 1.41 2.46 -0.13
N VAL A 141 2.08 2.47 -1.28
CA VAL A 141 3.51 2.78 -1.39
C VAL A 141 3.80 4.21 -0.90
N ILE A 142 3.06 5.22 -1.37
CA ILE A 142 3.23 6.61 -0.93
C ILE A 142 3.05 6.72 0.59
N GLY A 143 2.01 6.11 1.15
CA GLY A 143 1.77 6.07 2.59
C GLY A 143 2.96 5.48 3.36
N SER A 144 3.37 4.27 2.99
CA SER A 144 4.45 3.55 3.66
C SER A 144 5.83 4.18 3.46
N SER A 145 6.08 4.89 2.35
CA SER A 145 7.40 5.47 2.08
C SER A 145 7.61 6.83 2.71
N PHE A 146 6.57 7.66 2.81
CA PHE A 146 6.69 9.04 3.31
C PHE A 146 6.28 9.20 4.77
N TYR A 147 5.47 8.28 5.31
CA TYR A 147 4.89 8.39 6.65
C TYR A 147 5.27 7.22 7.57
N HIS A 148 6.24 6.41 7.16
CA HIS A 148 6.84 5.41 8.04
C HIS A 148 7.50 6.07 9.25
N THR A 149 7.29 5.48 10.43
CA THR A 149 7.97 5.88 11.67
C THR A 149 8.58 4.66 12.32
N GLU A 150 9.78 4.79 12.85
CA GLU A 150 10.53 3.74 13.52
C GLU A 150 11.07 4.25 14.86
N LYS A 151 11.06 3.39 15.87
CA LYS A 151 11.67 3.66 17.17
C LYS A 151 12.30 2.41 17.75
N GLU A 152 13.57 2.54 18.11
CA GLU A 152 14.29 1.51 18.86
C GLU A 152 14.18 1.80 20.35
N ALA A 153 13.97 0.76 21.16
CA ALA A 153 13.92 0.86 22.60
C ALA A 153 14.47 -0.41 23.26
N ALA A 154 15.26 -0.24 24.33
CA ALA A 154 15.65 -1.32 25.20
C ALA A 154 14.86 -1.19 26.50
N LEU A 155 14.04 -2.19 26.82
CA LEU A 155 13.05 -2.17 27.90
C LEU A 155 13.33 -3.29 28.90
N VAL A 156 13.08 -3.04 30.18
CA VAL A 156 12.89 -4.11 31.19
C VAL A 156 11.39 -4.35 31.43
N PRO A 157 10.97 -5.49 32.00
CA PRO A 157 9.56 -5.77 32.22
C PRO A 157 8.86 -4.66 33.03
N GLY A 158 7.67 -4.26 32.57
CA GLY A 158 6.90 -3.12 33.07
C GLY A 158 7.22 -1.77 32.39
N GLU A 159 8.35 -1.64 31.69
CA GLU A 159 8.65 -0.43 30.92
C GLU A 159 7.89 -0.37 29.60
N SER A 160 7.70 0.84 29.09
CA SER A 160 6.91 1.08 27.89
C SER A 160 7.62 1.98 26.88
N VAL A 161 7.34 1.74 25.60
CA VAL A 161 7.74 2.60 24.49
C VAL A 161 6.50 3.14 23.78
N THR A 162 6.51 4.45 23.52
CA THR A 162 5.45 5.12 22.76
C THR A 162 5.92 5.52 21.36
N ILE A 163 5.11 5.23 20.34
CA ILE A 163 5.31 5.61 18.93
C ILE A 163 3.96 5.99 18.30
N GLY A 164 3.83 7.25 17.88
CA GLY A 164 2.53 7.79 17.44
C GLY A 164 1.47 7.66 18.54
N ASP A 165 0.33 7.04 18.21
CA ASP A 165 -0.76 6.77 19.14
C ASP A 165 -0.58 5.45 19.91
N TYR A 166 0.49 4.69 19.64
CA TYR A 166 0.72 3.37 20.24
C TYR A 166 1.62 3.46 21.46
N THR A 167 1.23 2.76 22.53
CA THR A 167 2.08 2.48 23.69
C THR A 167 2.22 0.97 23.83
N LEU A 168 3.46 0.49 23.84
CA LEU A 168 3.80 -0.92 23.98
C LEU A 168 4.50 -1.10 25.31
N THR A 169 3.94 -1.93 26.18
CA THR A 169 4.51 -2.27 27.49
C THR A 169 5.11 -3.66 27.41
N TYR A 170 6.39 -3.79 27.73
CA TYR A 170 7.07 -5.08 27.73
C TYR A 170 6.73 -5.84 29.02
N GLU A 171 6.16 -7.03 28.90
CA GLU A 171 5.68 -7.83 30.03
C GLU A 171 6.68 -8.90 30.48
N GLY A 172 7.59 -9.29 29.59
CA GLY A 172 8.57 -10.35 29.85
C GLY A 172 8.81 -11.24 28.63
N MET A 173 9.74 -12.19 28.79
CA MET A 173 10.08 -13.17 27.75
C MET A 173 9.73 -14.58 28.19
N ASP A 174 9.37 -15.43 27.23
CA ASP A 174 9.24 -16.87 27.42
C ASP A 174 10.28 -17.61 26.59
N TYR A 175 10.60 -18.83 27.03
CA TYR A 175 11.48 -19.75 26.33
C TYR A 175 10.79 -21.10 26.14
N TYR A 176 10.82 -21.62 24.92
CA TYR A 176 10.42 -22.98 24.66
C TYR A 176 11.31 -23.64 23.61
N ALA A 177 11.54 -24.94 23.77
CA ALA A 177 12.31 -25.75 22.84
C ALA A 177 11.44 -26.77 22.12
N THR A 178 11.71 -26.97 20.83
CA THR A 178 11.13 -28.02 20.00
C THR A 178 12.23 -28.98 19.55
N GLN A 179 11.88 -30.05 18.83
CA GLN A 179 12.87 -31.00 18.31
C GLN A 179 13.88 -30.35 17.33
N SER A 180 13.49 -29.27 16.65
CA SER A 180 14.30 -28.66 15.58
C SER A 180 14.82 -27.26 15.90
N LYS A 181 14.16 -26.53 16.81
CA LYS A 181 14.49 -25.13 17.16
C LYS A 181 14.28 -24.81 18.62
N GLU A 182 15.07 -23.89 19.13
CA GLU A 182 14.86 -23.20 20.41
C GLU A 182 14.27 -21.82 20.12
N VAL A 183 13.25 -21.41 20.87
CA VAL A 183 12.50 -20.18 20.60
C VAL A 183 12.45 -19.32 21.86
N VAL A 184 12.71 -18.04 21.68
CA VAL A 184 12.55 -16.99 22.68
C VAL A 184 11.48 -16.04 22.18
N THR A 185 10.46 -15.78 22.98
CA THR A 185 9.38 -14.85 22.65
C THR A 185 9.39 -13.70 23.62
N ALA A 186 9.03 -12.50 23.17
CA ALA A 186 8.84 -11.36 24.05
C ALA A 186 7.38 -10.93 24.00
N ASN A 187 6.73 -10.77 25.16
CA ASN A 187 5.33 -10.37 25.24
C ASN A 187 5.23 -8.86 25.44
N LEU A 188 4.51 -8.17 24.55
CA LEU A 188 4.25 -6.74 24.65
C LEU A 188 2.75 -6.46 24.64
N SER A 189 2.23 -5.88 25.72
CA SER A 189 0.87 -5.35 25.75
C SER A 189 0.80 -4.07 24.91
N VAL A 190 -0.15 -4.00 23.98
CA VAL A 190 -0.28 -2.88 23.04
C VAL A 190 -1.56 -2.10 23.30
N TYR A 191 -1.39 -0.79 23.45
CA TYR A 191 -2.46 0.19 23.60
C TYR A 191 -2.45 1.16 22.43
N ASN A 192 -3.63 1.60 22.00
CA ASN A 192 -3.81 2.74 21.09
C ASN A 192 -4.59 3.83 21.84
N GLY A 193 -3.90 4.92 22.19
CA GLY A 193 -4.35 5.84 23.23
C GLY A 193 -4.58 5.10 24.54
N GLU A 194 -5.78 5.19 25.09
CA GLU A 194 -6.17 4.50 26.34
C GLU A 194 -6.73 3.09 26.11
N LYS A 195 -6.94 2.68 24.86
CA LYS A 195 -7.59 1.42 24.53
C LYS A 195 -6.57 0.29 24.37
N PHE A 196 -6.70 -0.76 25.17
CA PHE A 196 -5.99 -2.02 24.95
C PHE A 196 -6.45 -2.67 23.63
N ILE A 197 -5.52 -2.97 22.73
CA ILE A 197 -5.80 -3.53 21.40
C ILE A 197 -5.28 -4.96 21.20
N GLY A 198 -4.48 -5.47 22.13
CA GLY A 198 -3.99 -6.85 22.16
C GLY A 198 -2.56 -6.96 22.67
N THR A 199 -2.04 -8.18 22.66
CA THR A 199 -0.63 -8.47 22.98
C THR A 199 0.09 -8.86 21.70
N MET A 200 1.29 -8.34 21.50
CA MET A 200 2.20 -8.73 20.42
C MET A 200 3.32 -9.59 20.98
N THR A 201 3.65 -10.68 20.28
CA THR A 201 4.59 -11.70 20.71
C THR A 201 5.66 -11.98 19.64
N PRO A 202 6.54 -11.00 19.33
CA PRO A 202 7.66 -11.24 18.42
C PRO A 202 8.58 -12.34 18.96
N GLU A 203 9.16 -13.13 18.05
CA GLU A 203 9.98 -14.28 18.41
C GLU A 203 11.36 -14.22 17.80
N LYS A 204 12.33 -14.85 18.45
CA LYS A 204 13.63 -15.17 17.90
C LYS A 204 13.90 -16.65 18.12
N TYR A 205 14.23 -17.37 17.04
CA TYR A 205 14.48 -18.79 17.12
C TYR A 205 15.85 -19.20 16.57
N PHE A 206 16.41 -20.23 17.17
CA PHE A 206 17.71 -20.80 16.87
C PHE A 206 17.50 -22.22 16.35
N HIS A 207 17.86 -22.44 15.08
CA HIS A 207 17.85 -23.79 14.54
C HIS A 207 19.05 -24.58 15.07
N ARG A 208 18.83 -25.84 15.43
CA ARG A 208 19.92 -26.70 15.90
C ARG A 208 21.00 -26.98 14.83
N THR A 209 20.67 -26.76 13.56
CA THR A 209 21.57 -26.98 12.41
C THR A 209 22.22 -25.70 11.90
N TYR A 210 21.64 -24.53 12.15
CA TYR A 210 22.12 -23.24 11.64
C TYR A 210 22.54 -22.33 12.78
N GLN A 211 23.75 -21.76 12.71
CA GLN A 211 24.28 -20.92 13.78
C GLN A 211 23.65 -19.53 13.88
N GLN A 212 22.95 -19.08 12.83
CA GLN A 212 22.34 -17.75 12.82
C GLN A 212 20.90 -17.81 13.33
N PRO A 213 20.53 -16.96 14.32
CA PRO A 213 19.14 -16.83 14.72
C PRO A 213 18.29 -16.24 13.61
N VAL A 214 17.01 -16.58 13.61
CA VAL A 214 15.99 -15.96 12.77
C VAL A 214 15.00 -15.24 13.67
N THR A 215 14.64 -14.01 13.27
CA THR A 215 13.61 -13.22 13.96
C THR A 215 12.29 -13.36 13.23
N GLU A 216 11.26 -13.79 13.95
CA GLU A 216 9.87 -13.72 13.52
C GLU A 216 9.29 -12.38 14.02
N VAL A 217 8.95 -11.50 13.08
CA VAL A 217 8.37 -10.19 13.39
C VAL A 217 6.89 -10.35 13.65
N ASP A 218 6.40 -9.80 14.76
CA ASP A 218 4.95 -9.72 14.97
C ASP A 218 4.40 -8.47 14.30
N ILE A 219 3.28 -8.62 13.60
CA ILE A 219 2.68 -7.61 12.76
C ILE A 219 1.19 -7.52 13.04
N ARG A 220 0.74 -6.34 13.45
CA ARG A 220 -0.68 -6.03 13.53
C ARG A 220 -1.11 -5.22 12.31
N HIS A 221 -1.93 -5.82 11.46
CA HIS A 221 -2.45 -5.18 10.25
C HIS A 221 -3.74 -4.39 10.50
N THR A 222 -3.82 -3.18 9.93
CA THR A 222 -5.09 -2.46 9.80
C THR A 222 -5.18 -1.79 8.42
N LEU A 223 -6.37 -1.30 8.06
CA LEU A 223 -6.53 -0.54 6.80
C LEU A 223 -5.82 0.82 6.83
N LYS A 224 -5.54 1.37 8.01
CA LYS A 224 -4.90 2.68 8.18
C LYS A 224 -3.38 2.53 8.21
N GLU A 225 -2.89 1.59 9.02
CA GLU A 225 -1.47 1.38 9.29
C GLU A 225 -1.20 -0.01 9.86
N ASP A 226 0.03 -0.47 9.68
CA ASP A 226 0.52 -1.74 10.20
C ASP A 226 1.57 -1.45 11.28
N LEU A 227 1.43 -2.08 12.45
CA LEU A 227 2.37 -1.98 13.56
C LEU A 227 3.25 -3.22 13.55
N TYR A 228 4.57 -3.02 13.46
CA TYR A 228 5.57 -4.08 13.46
C TYR A 228 6.37 -4.00 14.76
N VAL A 229 6.64 -5.16 15.36
CA VAL A 229 7.55 -5.27 16.50
C VAL A 229 8.59 -6.31 16.18
N ILE A 230 9.84 -5.88 16.17
CA ILE A 230 10.99 -6.75 15.94
C ILE A 230 11.68 -6.95 17.28
N PHE A 231 11.84 -8.21 17.69
CA PHE A 231 12.66 -8.56 18.83
C PHE A 231 14.12 -8.68 18.40
N ALA A 232 14.89 -7.64 18.70
CA ALA A 232 16.24 -7.46 18.17
C ALA A 232 17.27 -8.24 18.98
N ASP A 233 17.31 -8.09 20.30
CA ASP A 233 18.24 -8.82 21.16
C ASP A 233 17.80 -8.75 22.63
N TRP A 234 18.42 -9.50 23.52
CA TRP A 234 18.23 -9.35 24.97
C TRP A 234 19.52 -9.54 25.74
N SER A 235 19.57 -8.98 26.95
CA SER A 235 20.71 -9.06 27.84
C SER A 235 20.25 -9.27 29.29
N GLY A 236 21.02 -10.09 30.02
CA GLY A 236 20.68 -10.57 31.36
C GLY A 236 20.37 -12.07 31.35
N ASP A 237 20.69 -12.76 32.45
CA ASP A 237 20.18 -14.11 32.68
C ASP A 237 18.65 -14.07 32.73
N TRP A 238 17.99 -15.18 32.35
CA TRP A 238 16.54 -15.41 32.18
C TRP A 238 15.63 -15.02 33.37
N ALA A 239 15.73 -13.79 33.84
CA ALA A 239 15.15 -13.27 35.06
C ALA A 239 14.16 -12.15 34.76
N GLU A 240 13.35 -11.83 35.77
CA GLU A 240 12.31 -10.79 35.77
C GLU A 240 12.83 -9.38 35.39
N ASP A 241 14.15 -9.17 35.34
CA ASP A 241 14.80 -7.90 34.96
C ASP A 241 15.51 -7.94 33.59
N ALA A 242 15.31 -9.00 32.79
CA ALA A 242 16.00 -9.17 31.51
C ALA A 242 15.64 -8.05 30.54
N ARG A 243 16.67 -7.31 30.10
CA ARG A 243 16.51 -6.16 29.20
C ARG A 243 16.41 -6.65 27.76
N ALA A 244 15.31 -6.35 27.10
CA ALA A 244 15.05 -6.71 25.72
C ALA A 244 15.04 -5.47 24.81
N SER A 245 15.70 -5.58 23.66
CA SER A 245 15.78 -4.55 22.62
C SER A 245 14.73 -4.82 21.54
N PHE A 246 13.95 -3.78 21.24
CA PHE A 246 12.87 -3.81 20.27
C PHE A 246 13.04 -2.71 19.24
N THR A 247 12.71 -3.04 17.99
CA THR A 247 12.47 -2.05 16.94
C THR A 247 10.98 -2.06 16.64
N VAL A 248 10.31 -0.96 16.93
CA VAL A 248 8.87 -0.78 16.70
C VAL A 248 8.68 0.14 15.51
N MET A 249 7.87 -0.29 14.55
CA MET A 249 7.60 0.49 13.34
C MET A 249 6.10 0.66 13.10
N VAL A 250 5.70 1.85 12.68
CA VAL A 250 4.34 2.14 12.20
C VAL A 250 4.43 2.44 10.71
N ASN A 251 3.76 1.62 9.90
CA ASN A 251 3.76 1.68 8.44
C ASN A 251 2.36 1.98 7.91
N PRO A 252 2.07 3.23 7.51
CA PRO A 252 0.75 3.58 6.98
C PRO A 252 0.43 2.92 5.64
N LEU A 253 -0.83 2.55 5.46
CA LEU A 253 -1.45 2.16 4.20
C LEU A 253 -0.90 0.90 3.49
N VAL A 254 -0.04 0.09 4.13
CA VAL A 254 0.52 -1.14 3.55
C VAL A 254 -0.58 -2.11 3.08
N SER A 255 -1.67 -2.25 3.83
CA SER A 255 -2.84 -3.06 3.46
C SER A 255 -3.40 -2.72 2.06
N TRP A 256 -3.29 -1.48 1.59
CA TRP A 256 -3.79 -1.07 0.27
C TRP A 256 -2.96 -1.62 -0.89
N ILE A 257 -1.69 -1.98 -0.66
CA ILE A 257 -0.86 -2.68 -1.63
C ILE A 257 -1.45 -4.06 -1.92
N TRP A 258 -1.84 -4.78 -0.87
CA TRP A 258 -2.44 -6.11 -0.98
C TRP A 258 -3.84 -6.07 -1.58
N ILE A 259 -4.69 -5.12 -1.15
CA ILE A 259 -6.00 -4.90 -1.75
C ILE A 259 -5.85 -4.57 -3.25
N GLY A 260 -4.89 -3.71 -3.59
CA GLY A 260 -4.53 -3.41 -4.96
C GLY A 260 -4.11 -4.65 -5.76
N GLY A 261 -3.25 -5.51 -5.19
CA GLY A 261 -2.90 -6.80 -5.79
C GLY A 261 -4.13 -7.67 -6.11
N GLY A 262 -5.09 -7.75 -5.19
CA GLY A 262 -6.36 -8.44 -5.42
C GLY A 262 -7.18 -7.84 -6.57
N PHE A 263 -7.29 -6.51 -6.62
CA PHE A 263 -7.97 -5.81 -7.72
C PHE A 263 -7.26 -6.00 -9.06
N PHE A 264 -5.92 -6.06 -9.05
CA PHE A 264 -5.13 -6.28 -10.26
C PHE A 264 -5.46 -7.64 -10.87
N LEU A 265 -5.47 -8.69 -10.04
CA LEU A 265 -5.86 -10.03 -10.45
C LEU A 265 -7.30 -10.06 -10.97
N LEU A 266 -8.24 -9.48 -10.23
CA LEU A 266 -9.65 -9.42 -10.63
C LEU A 266 -9.83 -8.71 -11.99
N GLY A 267 -9.21 -7.55 -12.16
CA GLY A 267 -9.27 -6.78 -13.39
C GLY A 267 -8.66 -7.53 -14.58
N GLY A 268 -7.53 -8.21 -14.36
CA GLY A 268 -6.90 -9.09 -15.35
C GLY A 268 -7.81 -10.25 -15.77
N VAL A 269 -8.40 -10.96 -14.80
CA VAL A 269 -9.35 -12.05 -15.07
C VAL A 269 -10.54 -11.56 -15.90
N ILE A 270 -11.10 -10.39 -15.58
CA ILE A 270 -12.20 -9.80 -16.35
C ILE A 270 -11.74 -9.42 -17.76
N ALA A 271 -10.59 -8.75 -17.89
CA ALA A 271 -10.07 -8.27 -19.17
C ALA A 271 -9.77 -9.41 -20.16
N PHE A 272 -9.23 -10.53 -19.67
CA PHE A 272 -8.91 -11.72 -20.47
C PHE A 272 -10.03 -12.75 -20.52
N TRP A 273 -11.19 -12.46 -19.92
CA TRP A 273 -12.28 -13.42 -19.92
C TRP A 273 -12.81 -13.64 -21.34
N PRO A 274 -12.83 -14.89 -21.85
CA PRO A 274 -13.13 -15.16 -23.25
C PRO A 274 -14.52 -14.64 -23.62
N ASP A 275 -14.59 -13.88 -24.71
CA ASP A 275 -15.87 -13.46 -25.26
C ASP A 275 -16.42 -14.57 -26.16
N ARG A 276 -17.72 -14.86 -26.03
CA ARG A 276 -18.41 -15.83 -26.92
C ARG A 276 -18.45 -15.33 -28.36
N ARG A 277 -18.26 -14.02 -28.59
CA ARG A 277 -18.24 -13.38 -29.90
C ARG A 277 -16.91 -13.51 -30.64
N GLU A 278 -15.80 -13.70 -29.93
CA GLU A 278 -14.46 -13.90 -30.51
C GLU A 278 -14.22 -15.35 -30.96
N ARG A 279 -15.11 -16.28 -30.59
CA ARG A 279 -15.08 -17.69 -31.00
C ARG A 279 -15.85 -17.98 -32.30
N ARG A 280 -16.24 -16.95 -33.05
CA ARG A 280 -16.91 -17.06 -34.37
C ARG A 280 -16.07 -16.36 -35.41
#